data_AF-A0A8T1ZEK5-F1
#
_entry.id   AF-A0A8T1ZEK5-F1
#
_cell.length_a   1.000
_cell.length_b   1.000
_cell.length_c   1.000
_cell.angle_alpha   90.00
_cell.angle_beta   90.00
_cell.angle_gamma   90.00
#
_symmetry.space_group_name_H-M   'P 1'
#
loop_
_entity.id
_entity.type
_entity.pdbx_description
1 polymer ?
#
loop_
_entity_poly.entity_id
_entity_poly.type
_entity_poly.pdbx_seq_one_letter_code
_entity_poly.pdbx_strand_id
1 'polypeptide(L)'
;MASNYEYEEGPAASYERESGGESGYDPNIVADSVKSFVVHMYRHIREKNVYEIHQMCETSFQSISERLFKETPWPSVEAIAPYVDNDHVFCLLYREMWFRHLYARLSPTLKQRIDSYDNYCSLFQVVLHGVVNMQLPNQWLWDMVDEFVYQFQSFCQFRAKLKNKTEQEIALLRQHDKAWNVYGVLNFLQALVEKSCIIQILEQDKHGLEQFTATDGYDYSGGSNVLKVLGYFSMVGLLRVHCLLGDYHTALKWLQPIDITQQGVYTSVIGCHIATIY
;
A
#
# COMPACT_ATOMS: atom_id res chain seq x y z
N MET A 1 8.76 8.47 70.13
CA MET A 1 7.47 9.11 69.78
C MET A 1 7.75 10.00 68.59
N ALA A 2 7.38 9.54 67.40
CA ALA A 2 7.67 10.19 66.12
C ALA A 2 6.43 11.00 65.70
N SER A 3 6.66 12.26 65.33
CA SER A 3 5.62 13.23 64.98
C SER A 3 5.26 13.10 63.50
N ASN A 4 3.96 12.98 63.21
CA ASN A 4 3.36 12.97 61.88
C ASN A 4 3.61 14.31 61.16
N TYR A 5 4.01 14.23 59.89
CA TYR A 5 3.91 15.34 58.94
C TYR A 5 2.64 15.14 58.11
N GLU A 6 1.68 16.06 58.26
CA GLU A 6 0.50 16.20 57.41
C GLU A 6 0.89 16.82 56.06
N TYR A 7 0.43 16.22 54.96
CA TYR A 7 0.49 16.81 53.62
C TYR A 7 -0.92 17.33 53.28
N GLU A 8 -1.04 18.65 53.06
CA GLU A 8 -2.25 19.30 52.55
C GLU A 8 -2.44 19.00 51.05
N GLU A 9 -3.62 18.49 50.68
CA GLU A 9 -4.10 18.34 49.29
C GLU A 9 -4.46 19.72 48.69
N GLY A 10 -3.74 20.14 47.65
CA GLY A 10 -4.13 21.26 46.79
C GLY A 10 -5.21 20.86 45.77
N PRO A 11 -6.09 21.78 45.33
CA PRO A 11 -7.27 21.44 44.56
C PRO A 11 -6.94 20.98 43.14
N ALA A 12 -7.59 19.89 42.71
CA ALA A 12 -7.53 19.35 41.36
C ALA A 12 -8.13 20.33 40.34
N ALA A 13 -7.29 20.85 39.44
CA ALA A 13 -7.74 21.63 38.29
C ALA A 13 -8.51 20.73 37.32
N SER A 14 -9.82 20.93 37.24
CA SER A 14 -10.70 20.39 36.22
C SER A 14 -10.41 21.06 34.87
N TYR A 15 -9.64 20.40 34.02
CA TYR A 15 -9.52 20.76 32.61
C TYR A 15 -10.79 20.30 31.87
N GLU A 16 -11.81 21.15 31.84
CA GLU A 16 -12.86 21.07 30.83
C GLU A 16 -12.21 21.26 29.46
N ARG A 17 -12.08 20.17 28.70
CA ARG A 17 -11.78 20.24 27.27
C ARG A 17 -13.01 20.81 26.59
N GLU A 18 -12.95 22.10 26.26
CA GLU A 18 -13.82 22.71 25.27
C GLU A 18 -13.78 21.89 23.98
N SER A 19 -14.92 21.30 23.64
CA SER A 19 -15.24 20.67 22.37
C SER A 19 -15.25 21.74 21.28
N GLY A 20 -14.07 22.05 20.75
CA GLY A 20 -13.88 22.91 19.59
C GLY A 20 -14.40 22.24 18.30
N GLY A 21 -15.52 22.75 17.81
CA GLY A 21 -15.95 22.83 16.40
C GLY A 21 -15.74 21.61 15.50
N GLU A 22 -16.80 20.84 15.26
CA GLU A 22 -16.96 20.06 14.04
C GLU A 22 -17.00 21.01 12.83
N SER A 23 -15.83 21.40 12.32
CA SER A 23 -15.71 21.81 10.93
C SER A 23 -15.94 20.56 10.09
N GLY A 24 -17.20 20.35 9.69
CA GLY A 24 -17.67 19.16 8.99
C GLY A 24 -16.79 18.81 7.79
N TYR A 25 -15.96 17.77 7.95
CA TYR A 25 -15.28 17.13 6.85
C TYR A 25 -16.34 16.60 5.87
N ASP A 26 -16.44 17.21 4.69
CA ASP A 26 -17.25 16.68 3.60
C ASP A 26 -16.31 15.98 2.60
N PRO A 27 -16.37 14.64 2.49
CA PRO A 27 -15.52 13.89 1.56
C PRO A 27 -15.76 14.24 0.09
N ASN A 28 -16.84 14.96 -0.23
CA ASN A 28 -17.17 15.36 -1.60
C ASN A 28 -16.57 16.72 -2.00
N ILE A 29 -16.01 17.48 -1.05
CA ILE A 29 -15.39 18.77 -1.35
C ILE A 29 -13.95 18.53 -1.82
N VAL A 30 -13.68 18.90 -3.08
CA VAL A 30 -12.35 18.77 -3.68
C VAL A 30 -11.70 20.14 -3.79
N ALA A 31 -10.68 20.39 -2.98
CA ALA A 31 -9.88 21.62 -3.05
C ALA A 31 -9.12 21.72 -4.39
N ASP A 32 -8.88 22.95 -4.87
CA ASP A 32 -8.20 23.20 -6.16
C ASP A 32 -6.82 22.56 -6.26
N SER A 33 -6.08 22.49 -5.14
CA SER A 33 -4.79 21.79 -5.09
C SER A 33 -4.93 20.28 -5.30
N VAL A 34 -5.99 19.66 -4.78
CA VAL A 34 -6.28 18.23 -4.99
C VAL A 34 -6.73 17.99 -6.42
N LYS A 35 -7.62 18.83 -6.95
CA LYS A 35 -8.07 18.74 -8.36
C LYS A 35 -6.88 18.86 -9.31
N SER A 36 -6.00 19.83 -9.07
CA SER A 36 -4.78 20.02 -9.86
C SER A 36 -3.88 18.80 -9.75
N PHE A 37 -3.60 18.31 -8.54
CA PHE A 37 -2.82 17.09 -8.33
C PHE A 37 -3.38 15.89 -9.11
N VAL A 38 -4.66 15.60 -8.96
CA VAL A 38 -5.32 14.44 -9.58
C VAL A 38 -5.27 14.51 -11.12
N VAL A 39 -5.57 15.67 -11.71
CA VAL A 39 -5.52 15.85 -13.17
C VAL A 39 -4.11 15.69 -13.73
N HIS A 40 -3.10 16.25 -13.06
CA HIS A 40 -1.70 16.13 -13.49
C HIS A 40 -1.20 14.69 -13.37
N MET A 41 -1.54 14.02 -12.27
CA MET A 41 -1.14 12.63 -12.04
C MET A 41 -1.77 11.71 -13.09
N TYR A 42 -3.05 11.92 -13.40
CA TYR A 42 -3.74 11.16 -14.44
C TYR A 42 -3.08 11.34 -15.81
N ARG A 43 -2.74 12.57 -16.18
CA ARG A 43 -2.01 12.88 -17.42
C ARG A 43 -0.67 12.14 -17.48
N HIS A 44 0.15 12.26 -16.44
CA HIS A 44 1.50 11.67 -16.43
C HIS A 44 1.49 10.14 -16.42
N ILE A 45 0.51 9.51 -15.77
CA ILE A 45 0.31 8.05 -15.86
C ILE A 45 0.03 7.62 -17.29
N ARG A 46 -0.84 8.34 -18.03
CA ARG A 46 -1.14 8.06 -19.45
C ARG A 46 0.04 8.32 -20.37
N GLU A 47 0.84 9.33 -20.08
CA GLU A 47 2.07 9.66 -20.79
C GLU A 47 3.26 8.77 -20.41
N LYS A 48 3.10 7.89 -19.40
CA LYS A 48 4.16 7.04 -18.84
C LYS A 48 5.36 7.84 -18.32
N ASN A 49 5.12 9.04 -17.82
CA ASN A 49 6.16 9.90 -17.26
C ASN A 49 6.47 9.51 -15.82
N VAL A 50 7.26 8.44 -15.66
CA VAL A 50 7.64 7.86 -14.37
C VAL A 50 8.29 8.88 -13.45
N TYR A 51 9.13 9.77 -13.99
CA TYR A 51 9.82 10.79 -13.20
C TYR A 51 8.83 11.74 -12.52
N GLU A 52 7.88 12.30 -13.28
CA GLU A 52 6.87 13.19 -12.71
C GLU A 52 5.95 12.45 -11.74
N ILE A 53 5.52 11.22 -12.06
CA ILE A 53 4.71 10.41 -11.15
C ILE A 53 5.43 10.22 -9.81
N HIS A 54 6.73 9.91 -9.84
CA HIS A 54 7.53 9.76 -8.63
C HIS A 54 7.62 11.07 -7.83
N GLN A 55 7.90 12.20 -8.48
CA GLN A 55 7.94 13.51 -7.81
C GLN A 55 6.59 13.89 -7.19
N MET A 56 5.49 13.56 -7.88
CA MET A 56 4.15 13.79 -7.38
C MET A 56 3.86 12.96 -6.11
N CYS A 57 4.23 11.69 -6.07
CA CYS A 57 4.06 10.84 -4.90
C CYS A 57 4.93 11.26 -3.70
N GLU A 58 6.21 11.53 -3.92
CA GLU A 58 7.16 11.81 -2.83
C GLU A 58 7.05 13.24 -2.29
N THR A 59 6.74 14.21 -3.16
CA THR A 59 6.75 15.64 -2.78
C THR A 59 5.35 16.21 -2.70
N SER A 60 4.62 16.18 -3.81
CA SER A 60 3.34 16.90 -3.91
C SER A 60 2.27 16.29 -3.00
N PHE A 61 2.14 14.96 -3.01
CA PHE A 61 1.18 14.25 -2.18
C PHE A 61 1.47 14.45 -0.69
N GLN A 62 2.74 14.36 -0.26
CA GLN A 62 3.13 14.59 1.14
C GLN A 62 2.83 16.03 1.57
N SER A 63 3.23 17.02 0.77
CA SER A 63 3.00 18.44 1.07
C SER A 63 1.51 18.78 1.20
N ILE A 64 0.67 18.28 0.28
CA ILE A 64 -0.78 18.48 0.34
C ILE A 64 -1.37 17.78 1.56
N SER A 65 -0.95 16.55 1.84
CA SER A 65 -1.41 15.78 3.00
C SER A 65 -1.12 16.49 4.31
N GLU A 66 0.08 17.06 4.47
CA GLU A 66 0.47 17.79 5.67
C GLU A 66 -0.31 19.10 5.87
N ARG A 67 -0.55 19.82 4.76
CA ARG A 67 -1.19 21.14 4.82
C ARG A 67 -2.71 21.06 4.99
N LEU A 68 -3.36 20.07 4.36
CA LEU A 68 -4.84 20.03 4.25
C LEU A 68 -5.49 18.81 4.90
N PHE A 69 -4.76 17.69 5.05
CA PHE A 69 -5.33 16.40 5.43
C PHE A 69 -4.56 15.75 6.60
N LYS A 70 -4.11 16.56 7.56
CA LYS A 70 -3.32 16.06 8.69
C LYS A 70 -4.12 15.10 9.59
N GLU A 71 -5.38 15.44 9.85
CA GLU A 71 -6.28 14.70 10.74
C GLU A 71 -7.55 14.20 10.02
N THR A 72 -7.62 14.42 8.71
CA THR A 72 -8.75 14.02 7.86
C THR A 72 -8.25 13.20 6.67
N PRO A 73 -9.10 12.33 6.10
CA PRO A 73 -8.74 11.66 4.86
C PRO A 73 -8.73 12.64 3.68
N TRP A 74 -8.09 12.24 2.60
CA TRP A 74 -8.25 12.91 1.30
C TRP A 74 -9.71 12.78 0.79
N PRO A 75 -10.13 13.57 -0.21
CA PRO A 75 -11.46 13.44 -0.80
C PRO A 75 -11.76 12.03 -1.30
N SER A 76 -13.04 11.68 -1.39
CA SER A 76 -13.45 10.36 -1.86
C SER A 76 -13.12 10.17 -3.35
N VAL A 77 -13.01 8.91 -3.76
CA VAL A 77 -12.75 8.56 -5.17
C VAL A 77 -13.91 9.01 -6.06
N GLU A 78 -15.14 8.91 -5.55
CA GLU A 78 -16.36 9.35 -6.20
C GLU A 78 -16.35 10.86 -6.49
N ALA A 79 -15.75 11.65 -5.59
CA ALA A 79 -15.63 13.10 -5.76
C ALA A 79 -14.60 13.50 -6.82
N ILE A 80 -13.52 12.72 -6.98
CA ILE A 80 -12.45 13.04 -7.93
C ILE A 80 -12.63 12.40 -9.31
N ALA A 81 -13.42 11.32 -9.41
CA ALA A 81 -13.59 10.55 -10.66
C ALA A 81 -14.01 11.39 -11.88
N PRO A 82 -14.90 12.40 -11.75
CA PRO A 82 -15.28 13.26 -12.88
C PRO A 82 -14.11 14.08 -13.47
N TYR A 83 -13.02 14.28 -12.73
CA TYR A 83 -11.86 15.05 -13.21
C TYR A 83 -10.85 14.21 -13.99
N VAL A 84 -11.04 12.89 -14.04
CA VAL A 84 -10.10 11.91 -14.64
C VAL A 84 -10.84 10.95 -15.57
N ASP A 85 -11.83 11.48 -16.28
CA ASP A 85 -12.66 10.74 -17.25
C ASP A 85 -13.35 9.50 -16.68
N ASN A 86 -13.53 9.42 -15.35
CA ASN A 86 -14.00 8.23 -14.63
C ASN A 86 -13.15 6.98 -14.96
N ASP A 87 -11.86 7.16 -15.22
CA ASP A 87 -10.92 6.07 -15.52
C ASP A 87 -10.82 5.13 -14.32
N HIS A 88 -11.28 3.89 -14.51
CA HIS A 88 -11.37 2.90 -13.44
C HIS A 88 -9.99 2.54 -12.86
N VAL A 89 -8.97 2.42 -13.70
CA VAL A 89 -7.61 2.03 -13.26
C VAL A 89 -7.01 3.16 -12.44
N PHE A 90 -7.12 4.40 -12.91
CA PHE A 90 -6.69 5.55 -12.14
C PHE A 90 -7.44 5.68 -10.80
N CYS A 91 -8.75 5.44 -10.79
CA CYS A 91 -9.55 5.49 -9.56
C CYS A 91 -9.07 4.44 -8.52
N LEU A 92 -8.68 3.24 -8.96
CA LEU A 92 -8.11 2.22 -8.07
C LEU A 92 -6.72 2.64 -7.53
N LEU A 93 -5.88 3.24 -8.37
CA LEU A 93 -4.57 3.78 -7.95
C LEU A 93 -4.72 4.93 -6.95
N TYR A 94 -5.64 5.86 -7.21
CA TYR A 94 -5.95 6.94 -6.28
C TYR A 94 -6.48 6.40 -4.95
N ARG A 95 -7.40 5.42 -4.99
CA ARG A 95 -7.92 4.77 -3.79
C ARG A 95 -6.83 4.06 -2.99
N GLU A 96 -5.84 3.48 -3.66
CA GLU A 96 -4.65 2.89 -3.03
C GLU A 96 -3.85 3.94 -2.25
N MET A 97 -3.53 5.08 -2.87
CA MET A 97 -2.85 6.19 -2.20
C MET A 97 -3.66 6.74 -1.02
N TRP A 98 -4.98 6.84 -1.20
CA TRP A 98 -5.91 7.27 -0.16
C TRP A 98 -5.85 6.35 1.06
N PHE A 99 -5.84 5.03 0.86
CA PHE A 99 -5.70 4.06 1.95
C PHE A 99 -4.32 4.12 2.60
N ARG A 100 -3.23 4.27 1.85
CA ARG A 100 -1.89 4.46 2.43
C ARG A 100 -1.84 5.69 3.34
N HIS A 101 -2.43 6.81 2.93
CA HIS A 101 -2.58 7.99 3.80
C HIS A 101 -3.41 7.69 5.06
N LEU A 102 -4.55 7.02 4.90
CA LEU A 102 -5.42 6.61 6.01
C LEU A 102 -4.64 5.77 7.03
N TYR A 103 -3.86 4.79 6.58
CA TYR A 103 -3.06 3.93 7.45
C TYR A 103 -1.89 4.67 8.11
N ALA A 104 -1.24 5.58 7.40
CA ALA A 104 -0.08 6.30 7.90
C ALA A 104 -0.42 7.36 8.95
N ARG A 105 -1.60 7.99 8.86
CA ARG A 105 -1.94 9.18 9.67
C ARG A 105 -3.15 9.00 10.56
N LEU A 106 -4.06 8.09 10.24
CA LEU A 106 -5.34 7.97 10.89
C LEU A 106 -5.55 6.56 11.47
N SER A 107 -6.67 6.38 12.17
CA SER A 107 -7.08 5.08 12.68
C SER A 107 -8.18 4.51 11.80
N PRO A 108 -7.88 3.50 10.94
CA PRO A 108 -8.86 2.95 10.03
C PRO A 108 -9.89 2.08 10.78
N THR A 109 -11.16 2.26 10.44
CA THR A 109 -12.27 1.42 10.87
C THR A 109 -12.18 0.01 10.28
N LEU A 110 -12.91 -0.95 10.85
CA LEU A 110 -12.99 -2.31 10.30
C LEU A 110 -13.49 -2.30 8.84
N LYS A 111 -14.51 -1.49 8.53
CA LYS A 111 -15.02 -1.36 7.17
C LYS A 111 -13.93 -0.86 6.20
N GLN A 112 -13.21 0.19 6.58
CA GLN A 112 -12.10 0.70 5.75
C GLN A 112 -10.98 -0.33 5.54
N ARG A 113 -10.70 -1.18 6.53
CA ARG A 113 -9.74 -2.28 6.38
C ARG A 113 -10.22 -3.33 5.36
N ILE A 114 -11.51 -3.62 5.33
CA ILE A 114 -12.12 -4.53 4.34
C ILE A 114 -12.11 -3.87 2.96
N ASP A 115 -12.56 -2.62 2.86
CA ASP A 115 -12.60 -1.86 1.61
C ASP A 115 -11.18 -1.69 1.00
N SER A 116 -10.14 -1.56 1.85
CA SER A 116 -8.74 -1.54 1.41
C SER A 116 -8.30 -2.86 0.80
N TYR A 117 -8.67 -3.99 1.41
CA TYR A 117 -8.40 -5.32 0.84
C TYR A 117 -9.03 -5.46 -0.53
N ASP A 118 -10.31 -5.11 -0.66
CA ASP A 118 -11.06 -5.21 -1.91
C ASP A 118 -10.46 -4.30 -2.99
N ASN A 119 -9.91 -3.14 -2.61
CA ASN A 119 -9.18 -2.27 -3.54
C ASN A 119 -7.90 -2.93 -4.07
N TYR A 120 -7.06 -3.51 -3.20
CA TYR A 120 -5.86 -4.24 -3.64
C TYR A 120 -6.22 -5.44 -4.53
N CYS A 121 -7.25 -6.21 -4.15
CA CYS A 121 -7.73 -7.33 -4.96
C CYS A 121 -8.18 -6.87 -6.35
N SER A 122 -8.94 -5.78 -6.43
CA SER A 122 -9.41 -5.21 -7.70
C SER A 122 -8.24 -4.70 -8.55
N LEU A 123 -7.28 -4.00 -7.94
CA LEU A 123 -6.08 -3.51 -8.60
C LEU A 123 -5.23 -4.66 -9.17
N PHE A 124 -4.98 -5.70 -8.37
CA PHE A 124 -4.22 -6.87 -8.84
C PHE A 124 -4.99 -7.66 -9.89
N GLN A 125 -6.32 -7.77 -9.81
CA GLN A 125 -7.12 -8.39 -10.87
C GLN A 125 -7.00 -7.65 -12.20
N VAL A 126 -7.02 -6.31 -12.19
CA VAL A 126 -6.79 -5.47 -13.38
C VAL A 126 -5.40 -5.74 -13.96
N VAL A 127 -4.37 -5.84 -13.11
CA VAL A 127 -3.00 -6.14 -13.55
C VAL A 127 -2.87 -7.56 -14.12
N LEU A 128 -3.56 -8.55 -13.52
CA LEU A 128 -3.49 -9.96 -13.92
C LEU A 128 -4.25 -10.27 -15.21
N HIS A 129 -5.37 -9.59 -15.47
CA HIS A 129 -6.26 -9.90 -16.60
C HIS A 129 -6.31 -8.81 -17.66
N GLY A 130 -5.93 -7.58 -17.33
CA GLY A 130 -5.97 -6.43 -18.22
C GLY A 130 -4.65 -6.16 -18.92
N VAL A 131 -4.73 -5.46 -20.05
CA VAL A 131 -3.56 -4.85 -20.69
C VAL A 131 -3.33 -3.49 -20.02
N VAL A 132 -2.45 -3.49 -19.02
CA VAL A 132 -2.06 -2.26 -18.34
C VAL A 132 -1.07 -1.49 -19.21
N ASN A 133 -1.50 -0.35 -19.73
CA ASN A 133 -0.70 0.49 -20.63
C ASN A 133 -0.12 1.72 -19.92
N MET A 134 0.56 1.50 -18.79
CA MET A 134 1.20 2.58 -18.01
C MET A 134 2.57 2.13 -17.49
N GLN A 135 3.43 3.09 -17.12
CA GLN A 135 4.62 2.81 -16.32
C GLN A 135 4.51 3.53 -14.99
N LEU A 136 4.79 2.82 -13.90
CA LEU A 136 4.73 3.37 -12.54
C LEU A 136 6.12 3.31 -11.90
N PRO A 137 6.44 4.25 -10.99
CA PRO A 137 7.68 4.18 -10.22
C PRO A 137 7.81 2.87 -9.45
N ASN A 138 8.99 2.24 -9.50
CA ASN A 138 9.28 1.03 -8.75
C ASN A 138 9.02 1.19 -7.25
N GLN A 139 9.30 2.35 -6.67
CA GLN A 139 8.96 2.65 -5.27
C GLN A 139 7.47 2.45 -4.99
N TRP A 140 6.59 2.97 -5.84
CA TRP A 140 5.14 2.85 -5.63
C TRP A 140 4.66 1.40 -5.82
N LEU A 141 5.22 0.67 -6.80
CA LEU A 141 4.90 -0.74 -6.99
C LEU A 141 5.36 -1.60 -5.80
N TRP A 142 6.53 -1.28 -5.22
CA TRP A 142 6.99 -1.91 -3.98
C TRP A 142 6.05 -1.59 -2.83
N ASP A 143 5.70 -0.32 -2.63
CA ASP A 143 4.80 0.12 -1.56
C ASP A 143 3.47 -0.63 -1.60
N MET A 144 2.91 -0.88 -2.80
CA MET A 144 1.68 -1.65 -2.94
C MET A 144 1.82 -3.09 -2.40
N VAL A 145 2.94 -3.75 -2.71
CA VAL A 145 3.19 -5.14 -2.26
C VAL A 145 3.52 -5.17 -0.77
N ASP A 146 4.37 -4.25 -0.31
CA ASP A 146 4.77 -4.15 1.10
C ASP A 146 3.57 -3.84 1.98
N GLU A 147 2.77 -2.84 1.62
CA GLU A 147 1.55 -2.47 2.34
C GLU A 147 0.52 -3.61 2.33
N PHE A 148 0.35 -4.32 1.20
CA PHE A 148 -0.54 -5.49 1.14
C PHE A 148 -0.13 -6.59 2.13
N VAL A 149 1.17 -6.90 2.24
CA VAL A 149 1.68 -7.87 3.22
C VAL A 149 1.58 -7.33 4.65
N TYR A 150 1.89 -6.05 4.86
CA TYR A 150 1.83 -5.41 6.17
C TYR A 150 0.40 -5.36 6.70
N GLN A 151 -0.58 -4.99 5.87
CA GLN A 151 -1.98 -4.95 6.27
C GLN A 151 -2.55 -6.34 6.54
N PHE A 152 -2.10 -7.37 5.81
CA PHE A 152 -2.41 -8.76 6.17
C PHE A 152 -1.94 -9.10 7.59
N GLN A 153 -0.68 -8.79 7.92
CA GLN A 153 -0.13 -9.04 9.25
C GLN A 153 -0.89 -8.24 10.33
N SER A 154 -1.09 -6.94 10.08
CA SER A 154 -1.83 -6.03 10.96
C SER A 154 -3.25 -6.50 11.21
N PHE A 155 -3.95 -6.98 10.17
CA PHE A 155 -5.30 -7.49 10.29
C PHE A 155 -5.37 -8.82 11.03
N CYS A 156 -4.38 -9.72 10.85
CA CYS A 156 -4.26 -10.93 11.66
C CYS A 156 -4.15 -10.61 13.15
N GLN A 157 -3.30 -9.65 13.52
CA GLN A 157 -3.17 -9.18 14.90
C GLN A 157 -4.46 -8.53 15.42
N PHE A 158 -5.11 -7.71 14.59
CA PHE A 158 -6.41 -7.13 14.92
C PHE A 158 -7.44 -8.22 15.19
N ARG A 159 -7.56 -9.24 14.32
CA ARG A 159 -8.47 -10.39 14.48
C ARG A 159 -8.27 -11.15 15.79
N ALA A 160 -7.01 -11.39 16.17
CA ALA A 160 -6.67 -12.12 17.39
C ALA A 160 -7.09 -11.39 18.69
N LYS A 161 -7.13 -10.05 18.70
CA LYS A 161 -7.51 -9.23 19.85
C LYS A 161 -9.03 -9.10 20.01
N LEU A 162 -9.71 -10.20 20.33
CA LEU A 162 -11.19 -10.22 20.47
C LEU A 162 -11.73 -9.49 21.70
N LYS A 163 -10.95 -9.40 22.79
CA LYS A 163 -11.40 -8.82 24.08
C LYS A 163 -11.77 -7.34 24.01
N ASN A 164 -11.31 -6.62 22.99
CA ASN A 164 -11.50 -5.18 22.83
C ASN A 164 -12.54 -4.84 21.74
N LYS A 165 -13.30 -5.82 21.26
CA LYS A 165 -14.24 -5.64 20.14
C LYS A 165 -15.68 -5.67 20.59
N THR A 166 -16.48 -4.82 19.97
CA THR A 166 -17.94 -4.79 20.12
C THR A 166 -18.58 -6.01 19.44
N GLU A 167 -19.80 -6.36 19.85
CA GLU A 167 -20.56 -7.45 19.22
C GLU A 167 -20.81 -7.20 17.72
N GLN A 168 -21.01 -5.94 17.33
CA GLN A 168 -21.20 -5.52 15.93
C GLN A 168 -19.93 -5.77 15.10
N GLU A 169 -18.74 -5.45 15.62
CA GLU A 169 -17.48 -5.74 14.94
C GLU A 169 -17.23 -7.24 14.82
N ILE A 170 -17.59 -8.02 15.84
CA ILE A 170 -17.48 -9.48 15.80
C ILE A 170 -18.41 -10.06 14.73
N ALA A 171 -19.64 -9.56 14.62
CA ALA A 171 -20.57 -9.96 13.56
C ALA A 171 -20.02 -9.61 12.17
N LEU A 172 -19.50 -8.39 11.99
CA LEU A 172 -18.92 -7.95 10.71
C LEU A 172 -17.68 -8.77 10.33
N LEU A 173 -16.82 -9.12 11.28
CA LEU A 173 -15.67 -10.01 11.06
C LEU A 173 -16.07 -11.42 10.63
N ARG A 174 -17.21 -11.92 11.10
CA ARG A 174 -17.75 -13.21 10.66
C ARG A 174 -18.34 -13.13 9.26
N GLN A 175 -18.94 -12.00 8.91
CA GLN A 175 -19.50 -11.78 7.57
C GLN A 175 -18.41 -11.61 6.50
N HIS A 176 -17.27 -11.01 6.87
CA HIS A 176 -16.13 -10.76 5.97
C HIS A 176 -14.91 -11.60 6.37
N ASP A 177 -15.11 -12.88 6.65
CA ASP A 177 -14.05 -13.80 7.10
C ASP A 177 -12.94 -14.00 6.05
N LYS A 178 -13.26 -13.77 4.78
CA LYS A 178 -12.35 -13.79 3.62
C LYS A 178 -11.42 -12.58 3.52
N ALA A 179 -11.75 -11.44 4.13
CA ALA A 179 -10.88 -10.27 4.04
C ALA A 179 -9.54 -10.56 4.72
N TRP A 180 -8.44 -10.23 4.04
CA TRP A 180 -7.07 -10.47 4.51
C TRP A 180 -6.83 -11.92 5.00
N ASN A 181 -7.45 -12.91 4.36
CA ASN A 181 -7.17 -14.30 4.70
C ASN A 181 -5.85 -14.76 4.03
N VAL A 182 -5.13 -15.67 4.70
CA VAL A 182 -3.80 -16.12 4.27
C VAL A 182 -3.79 -16.71 2.85
N TYR A 183 -4.82 -17.50 2.50
CA TYR A 183 -4.91 -18.10 1.17
C TYR A 183 -5.12 -17.05 0.09
N GLY A 184 -5.96 -16.05 0.34
CA GLY A 184 -6.20 -14.95 -0.58
C GLY A 184 -4.92 -14.16 -0.85
N VAL A 185 -4.19 -13.80 0.21
CA VAL A 185 -2.92 -13.05 0.10
C VAL A 185 -1.88 -13.86 -0.68
N LEU A 186 -1.67 -15.13 -0.32
CA LEU A 186 -0.74 -16.02 -1.03
C LEU A 186 -1.13 -16.18 -2.51
N ASN A 187 -2.40 -16.43 -2.80
CA ASN A 187 -2.87 -16.64 -4.17
C ASN A 187 -2.64 -15.41 -5.06
N PHE A 188 -2.89 -14.20 -4.55
CA PHE A 188 -2.64 -12.98 -5.33
C PHE A 188 -1.15 -12.78 -5.64
N LEU A 189 -0.28 -12.93 -4.64
CA LEU A 189 1.16 -12.79 -4.84
C LEU A 189 1.70 -13.88 -5.78
N GLN A 190 1.26 -15.14 -5.62
CA GLN A 190 1.64 -16.23 -6.53
C GLN A 190 1.15 -15.97 -7.95
N ALA A 191 -0.10 -15.54 -8.12
CA ALA A 191 -0.65 -15.21 -9.43
C ALA A 191 0.14 -14.10 -10.12
N LEU A 192 0.60 -13.07 -9.38
CA LEU A 192 1.46 -12.01 -9.93
C LEU A 192 2.81 -12.57 -10.40
N VAL A 193 3.43 -13.48 -9.64
CA VAL A 193 4.68 -14.14 -10.03
C VAL A 193 4.48 -15.02 -11.28
N GLU A 194 3.44 -15.83 -11.30
CA GLU A 194 3.15 -16.74 -12.41
C GLU A 194 2.81 -15.99 -13.69
N LYS A 195 1.90 -15.00 -13.60
CA LYS A 195 1.40 -14.26 -14.76
C LYS A 195 2.44 -13.32 -15.36
N SER A 196 3.35 -12.80 -14.55
CA SER A 196 4.45 -11.95 -15.00
C SER A 196 5.57 -12.72 -15.71
N CYS A 197 5.60 -14.05 -15.58
CA CYS A 197 6.72 -14.89 -16.00
C CYS A 197 8.08 -14.45 -15.43
N ILE A 198 8.10 -13.76 -14.29
CA ILE A 198 9.32 -13.11 -13.78
C ILE A 198 10.46 -14.09 -13.53
N ILE A 199 10.17 -15.31 -13.07
CA ILE A 199 11.20 -16.34 -12.85
C ILE A 199 11.91 -16.70 -14.17
N GLN A 200 11.16 -16.81 -15.26
CA GLN A 200 11.73 -17.10 -16.59
C GLN A 200 12.52 -15.90 -17.12
N ILE A 201 12.01 -14.68 -16.91
CA ILE A 201 12.70 -13.44 -17.29
C ILE A 201 14.05 -13.34 -16.56
N LEU A 202 14.09 -13.57 -15.25
CA LEU A 202 15.32 -13.55 -14.47
C LEU A 202 16.32 -14.63 -14.90
N GLU A 203 15.83 -15.81 -15.30
CA GLU A 203 16.71 -16.84 -15.85
C GLU A 203 17.29 -16.42 -17.21
N GLN A 204 16.49 -15.84 -18.09
CA GLN A 204 16.95 -15.33 -19.39
C GLN A 204 17.91 -14.14 -19.24
N ASP A 205 17.69 -13.27 -18.26
CA ASP A 205 18.56 -12.13 -17.91
C ASP A 205 19.97 -12.61 -17.50
N LYS A 206 20.08 -13.72 -16.75
CA LYS A 206 21.37 -14.36 -16.41
C LYS A 206 22.16 -14.83 -17.63
N HIS A 207 21.46 -15.23 -18.70
CA HIS A 207 22.07 -15.62 -19.98
C HIS A 207 22.23 -14.44 -20.96
N GLY A 208 21.89 -13.21 -20.53
CA GLY A 208 21.98 -12.00 -21.34
C GLY A 208 20.94 -11.90 -22.47
N LEU A 209 19.86 -12.69 -22.39
CA LEU A 209 18.77 -12.72 -23.38
C LEU A 209 17.68 -11.68 -23.09
N GLU A 210 17.61 -11.23 -21.84
CA GLU A 210 16.74 -10.16 -21.37
C GLU A 210 17.60 -9.07 -20.69
N GLN A 211 17.04 -7.87 -20.54
CA GLN A 211 17.70 -6.74 -19.87
C GLN A 211 16.86 -6.21 -18.71
N PHE A 212 16.08 -7.09 -18.07
CA PHE A 212 15.14 -6.71 -17.02
C PHE A 212 15.86 -6.05 -15.86
N THR A 213 16.96 -6.65 -15.39
CA THR A 213 17.71 -6.11 -14.25
C THR A 213 18.44 -4.82 -14.62
N ALA A 214 19.06 -4.78 -15.80
CA ALA A 214 19.82 -3.63 -16.29
C ALA A 214 18.97 -2.37 -16.53
N THR A 215 17.65 -2.55 -16.71
CA THR A 215 16.69 -1.46 -16.97
C THR A 215 15.84 -1.11 -15.74
N ASP A 216 16.15 -1.68 -14.58
CA ASP A 216 15.31 -1.62 -13.37
C ASP A 216 13.85 -2.08 -13.62
N GLY A 217 13.67 -2.97 -14.59
CA GLY A 217 12.37 -3.49 -15.02
C GLY A 217 11.53 -2.53 -15.87
N TYR A 218 12.04 -1.33 -16.21
CA TYR A 218 11.35 -0.39 -17.08
C TYR A 218 11.43 -0.78 -18.56
N ASP A 219 10.34 -0.50 -19.29
CA ASP A 219 10.28 -0.78 -20.72
C ASP A 219 10.47 0.51 -21.52
N TYR A 220 11.68 0.71 -22.04
CA TYR A 220 12.05 1.86 -22.87
C TYR A 220 11.53 1.78 -24.31
N SER A 221 10.97 0.64 -24.73
CA SER A 221 10.28 0.50 -26.03
C SER A 221 8.82 0.99 -25.98
N GLY A 222 8.38 1.48 -24.82
CA GLY A 222 7.05 2.03 -24.61
C GLY A 222 6.03 1.00 -24.13
N GLY A 223 6.46 -0.15 -23.58
CA GLY A 223 5.58 -1.10 -22.89
C GLY A 223 5.20 -0.68 -21.47
N SER A 224 4.99 -1.67 -20.59
CA SER A 224 4.62 -1.47 -19.18
C SER A 224 5.54 -2.28 -18.28
N ASN A 225 6.02 -1.65 -17.21
CA ASN A 225 6.81 -2.32 -16.16
C ASN A 225 5.94 -2.98 -15.08
N VAL A 226 4.66 -2.58 -14.98
CA VAL A 226 3.80 -2.83 -13.81
C VAL A 226 3.70 -4.32 -13.47
N LEU A 227 3.28 -5.17 -14.41
CA LEU A 227 3.10 -6.60 -14.12
C LEU A 227 4.43 -7.30 -13.80
N LYS A 228 5.50 -7.01 -14.57
CA LYS A 228 6.81 -7.65 -14.39
C LYS A 228 7.42 -7.29 -13.04
N VAL A 229 7.41 -6.00 -12.69
CA VAL A 229 7.96 -5.49 -11.43
C VAL A 229 7.10 -5.89 -10.24
N LEU A 230 5.76 -5.89 -10.34
CA LEU A 230 4.90 -6.44 -9.28
C LEU A 230 5.13 -7.94 -9.07
N GLY A 231 5.35 -8.71 -10.14
CA GLY A 231 5.75 -10.12 -10.03
C GLY A 231 7.06 -10.27 -9.27
N TYR A 232 8.07 -9.48 -9.62
CA TYR A 232 9.37 -9.47 -8.94
C TYR A 232 9.23 -9.17 -7.43
N PHE A 233 8.56 -8.08 -7.07
CA PHE A 233 8.33 -7.73 -5.67
C PHE A 233 7.41 -8.72 -4.94
N SER A 234 6.50 -9.38 -5.64
CA SER A 234 5.66 -10.42 -5.06
C SER A 234 6.46 -11.64 -4.60
N MET A 235 7.63 -11.94 -5.20
CA MET A 235 8.52 -12.98 -4.67
C MET A 235 9.05 -12.62 -3.28
N VAL A 236 9.44 -11.34 -3.07
CA VAL A 236 9.84 -10.81 -1.75
C VAL A 236 8.65 -10.74 -0.80
N GLY A 237 7.46 -10.39 -1.30
CA GLY A 237 6.21 -10.47 -0.55
C GLY A 237 5.92 -11.89 -0.04
N LEU A 238 6.08 -12.90 -0.91
CA LEU A 238 5.90 -14.32 -0.56
C LEU A 238 6.92 -14.79 0.47
N LEU A 239 8.18 -14.43 0.32
CA LEU A 239 9.23 -14.64 1.32
C LEU A 239 8.74 -14.15 2.70
N ARG A 240 8.28 -12.90 2.79
CA ARG A 240 7.81 -12.32 4.07
C ARG A 240 6.57 -12.99 4.61
N VAL A 241 5.58 -13.31 3.78
CA VAL A 241 4.37 -14.02 4.23
C VAL A 241 4.74 -15.40 4.78
N HIS A 242 5.61 -16.16 4.09
CA HIS A 242 6.06 -17.46 4.58
C HIS A 242 6.88 -17.36 5.88
N CYS A 243 7.73 -16.34 6.04
CA CYS A 243 8.41 -16.05 7.31
C CYS A 243 7.42 -15.75 8.44
N LEU A 244 6.37 -14.96 8.19
CA LEU A 244 5.30 -14.69 9.18
C LEU A 244 4.57 -15.97 9.61
N LEU A 245 4.45 -16.96 8.73
CA LEU A 245 3.85 -18.27 9.00
C LEU A 245 4.83 -19.28 9.62
N GLY A 246 6.13 -18.94 9.71
CA GLY A 246 7.18 -19.81 10.23
C GLY A 246 7.72 -20.85 9.24
N ASP A 247 7.38 -20.77 7.95
CA ASP A 247 7.87 -21.67 6.89
C ASP A 247 9.06 -21.04 6.14
N TYR A 248 10.21 -20.98 6.80
CA TYR A 248 11.43 -20.40 6.22
C TYR A 248 11.96 -21.16 5.01
N HIS A 249 11.70 -22.46 4.91
CA HIS A 249 12.18 -23.27 3.80
C HIS A 249 11.48 -22.89 2.49
N THR A 250 10.15 -22.75 2.51
CA THR A 250 9.42 -22.26 1.34
C THR A 250 9.73 -20.79 1.08
N ALA A 251 9.93 -19.98 2.12
CA ALA A 251 10.32 -18.58 1.99
C ALA A 251 11.60 -18.42 1.14
N LEU A 252 12.66 -19.19 1.46
CA LEU A 252 13.93 -19.14 0.72
C LEU A 252 13.82 -19.61 -0.73
N LYS A 253 12.90 -20.54 -1.04
CA LYS A 253 12.67 -20.98 -2.42
C LYS A 253 12.14 -19.87 -3.32
N TRP A 254 11.31 -18.97 -2.79
CA TRP A 254 10.83 -17.80 -3.55
C TRP A 254 11.95 -16.80 -3.86
N LEU A 255 13.01 -16.77 -3.05
CA LEU A 255 14.14 -15.88 -3.25
C LEU A 255 15.21 -16.47 -4.19
N GLN A 256 15.27 -17.80 -4.33
CA GLN A 256 16.27 -18.51 -5.14
C GLN A 256 16.48 -17.94 -6.58
N PRO A 257 15.44 -17.48 -7.30
CA PRO A 257 15.65 -16.90 -8.63
C PRO A 257 16.40 -15.57 -8.63
N ILE A 258 16.34 -14.79 -7.55
CA ILE A 258 16.98 -13.48 -7.41
C ILE A 258 18.45 -13.67 -7.05
N ASP A 259 19.34 -13.11 -7.86
CA ASP A 259 20.76 -13.02 -7.51
C ASP A 259 20.97 -11.86 -6.52
N ILE A 260 21.04 -12.19 -5.23
CA ILE A 260 21.29 -11.23 -4.15
C ILE A 260 22.73 -10.71 -4.10
N THR A 261 23.64 -11.26 -4.91
CA THR A 261 25.05 -10.84 -4.97
C THR A 261 25.30 -9.69 -5.94
N GLN A 262 24.33 -9.42 -6.82
CA GLN A 262 24.40 -8.37 -7.83
C GLN A 262 23.37 -7.27 -7.57
N GLN A 263 23.61 -6.10 -8.16
CA GLN A 263 22.59 -5.05 -8.19
C GLN A 263 21.39 -5.54 -9.00
N GLY A 264 20.18 -5.32 -8.48
CA GLY A 264 18.95 -5.84 -9.05
C GLY A 264 17.79 -4.87 -8.84
N VAL A 265 16.60 -5.18 -9.38
CA VAL A 265 15.42 -4.34 -9.14
C VAL A 265 15.13 -4.19 -7.63
N TYR A 266 15.48 -5.19 -6.82
CA TYR A 266 15.38 -5.11 -5.35
C TYR A 266 16.28 -4.04 -4.72
N THR A 267 17.42 -3.69 -5.33
CA THR A 267 18.32 -2.64 -4.82
C THR A 267 17.87 -1.24 -5.24
N SER A 268 17.03 -1.12 -6.28
CA SER A 268 16.45 0.17 -6.71
C SER A 268 15.50 0.78 -5.67
N VAL A 269 14.98 -0.04 -4.75
CA VAL A 269 14.08 0.38 -3.67
C VAL A 269 14.65 -0.08 -2.32
N ILE A 270 15.02 0.86 -1.44
CA ILE A 270 15.68 0.57 -0.17
C ILE A 270 14.85 -0.37 0.72
N GLY A 271 13.53 -0.16 0.78
CA GLY A 271 12.62 -1.02 1.54
C GLY A 271 12.64 -2.48 1.07
N CYS A 272 12.67 -2.68 -0.25
CA CYS A 272 12.77 -4.01 -0.85
C CYS A 272 14.12 -4.66 -0.55
N HIS A 273 15.21 -3.88 -0.64
CA HIS A 273 16.55 -4.34 -0.32
C HIS A 273 16.64 -4.84 1.13
N ILE A 274 16.18 -4.04 2.09
CA ILE A 274 16.17 -4.41 3.50
C ILE A 274 15.31 -5.67 3.72
N ALA A 275 14.10 -5.70 3.17
CA ALA A 275 13.17 -6.82 3.29
C ALA A 275 13.69 -8.13 2.69
N THR A 276 14.60 -8.05 1.71
CA THR A 276 15.20 -9.21 1.05
C THR A 276 16.38 -9.78 1.85
N ILE A 277 17.15 -8.92 2.50
CA ILE A 277 18.39 -9.28 3.20
C ILE A 277 18.16 -9.62 4.68
N TYR A 278 17.19 -8.98 5.34
CA TYR A 278 16.85 -9.17 6.74
C TYR A 278 16.04 -10.45 6.98
#